data_AF-A0A9Q0YK45-F1
#
_entry.id   AF-A0A9Q0YK45-F1
#
_cell.length_a   1.000
_cell.length_b   1.000
_cell.length_c   1.000
_cell.angle_alpha   90.00
_cell.angle_beta   90.00
_cell.angle_gamma   90.00
#
_symmetry.space_group_name_H-M   'P 1'
#
loop_
_entity.id
_entity.type
_entity.pdbx_description
1 polymer ?
#
loop_
_entity_poly.entity_id
_entity_poly.type
_entity_poly.pdbx_seq_one_letter_code
_entity_poly.pdbx_strand_id
1 'polypeptide(L)'
;MPFNLDKFVASPSFEELDSLKKSEIVKVAKHYGTEFQPLMRKDEIKRYVLEYLVDESILPSTVLETAITVPTDNTFELKRLEMEMNKEIRLKEMEREREREEKAREHEFRLKQLELGVIKASVL
;
A
#
# COMPACT_ATOMS: atom_id res chain seq x y z
N MET A 1 -12.76 -0.01 -28.19
CA MET A 1 -13.35 -1.07 -29.05
C MET A 1 -13.65 -2.28 -28.17
N PRO A 2 -14.70 -3.08 -28.44
CA PRO A 2 -14.93 -4.31 -27.70
C PRO A 2 -13.78 -5.30 -27.93
N PHE A 3 -13.31 -5.96 -26.87
CA PHE A 3 -12.35 -7.06 -26.97
C PHE A 3 -12.89 -8.15 -27.90
N ASN A 4 -12.02 -8.65 -28.79
CA ASN A 4 -12.34 -9.75 -29.70
C ASN A 4 -11.39 -10.92 -29.43
N LEU A 5 -11.97 -12.01 -28.95
CA LEU A 5 -11.23 -13.22 -28.57
C LEU A 5 -10.48 -13.83 -29.75
N ASP A 6 -11.10 -13.92 -30.93
CA ASP A 6 -10.50 -14.54 -32.11
C ASP A 6 -9.26 -13.77 -32.58
N LYS A 7 -9.30 -12.44 -32.48
CA LYS A 7 -8.13 -11.59 -32.79
C LYS A 7 -7.00 -11.79 -31.79
N PHE A 8 -7.33 -11.90 -30.51
CA PHE A 8 -6.34 -12.15 -29.47
C PHE A 8 -5.70 -13.53 -29.61
N VAL A 9 -6.47 -14.57 -29.92
CA VAL A 9 -5.94 -15.92 -30.15
C VAL A 9 -5.06 -15.97 -31.40
N ALA A 10 -5.37 -15.18 -32.43
CA ALA A 10 -4.55 -15.08 -33.64
C ALA A 10 -3.21 -14.35 -33.40
N SER A 11 -3.14 -13.42 -32.46
CA SER A 11 -1.93 -12.66 -32.13
C SER A 11 -1.90 -12.30 -30.64
N PRO A 12 -1.59 -13.27 -29.76
CA PRO A 12 -1.63 -13.06 -28.32
C PRO A 12 -0.54 -12.08 -27.90
N SER A 13 -0.91 -11.05 -27.15
CA SER A 13 0.00 -10.03 -26.63
C SER A 13 -0.23 -9.81 -25.14
N PHE A 14 0.86 -9.64 -24.40
CA PHE A 14 0.80 -9.31 -22.98
C PHE A 14 0.11 -7.97 -22.73
N GLU A 15 0.43 -6.94 -23.52
CA GLU A 15 -0.14 -5.60 -23.36
C GLU A 15 -1.66 -5.63 -23.53
N GLU A 16 -2.13 -6.42 -24.50
CA GLU A 16 -3.56 -6.61 -24.71
C GLU A 16 -4.18 -7.33 -23.51
N LEU A 17 -3.58 -8.43 -23.05
CA LEU A 17 -4.05 -9.21 -21.88
C LEU A 17 -4.09 -8.36 -20.59
N ASP A 18 -3.11 -7.50 -20.35
CA ASP A 18 -3.03 -6.65 -19.16
C ASP A 18 -4.12 -5.57 -19.15
N SER A 19 -4.48 -5.06 -20.34
CA SER A 19 -5.53 -4.06 -20.52
C SER A 19 -6.96 -4.60 -20.37
N LEU A 20 -7.16 -5.93 -20.42
CA LEU A 20 -8.49 -6.56 -20.42
C LEU A 20 -9.24 -6.39 -19.10
N LYS A 21 -10.57 -6.39 -19.17
CA LYS A 21 -11.46 -6.47 -18.01
C LYS A 21 -11.56 -7.91 -17.50
N LYS A 22 -11.95 -8.08 -16.23
CA LYS A 22 -12.13 -9.42 -15.61
C LYS A 22 -13.02 -10.35 -16.46
N SER A 23 -14.13 -9.83 -16.99
CA SER A 23 -15.04 -10.60 -17.83
C SER A 23 -14.43 -11.05 -19.17
N GLU A 24 -13.47 -10.30 -19.70
CA GLU A 24 -12.75 -10.61 -20.95
C GLU A 24 -11.64 -11.62 -20.67
N ILE A 25 -10.88 -11.46 -19.59
CA ILE A 25 -9.88 -12.43 -19.13
C ILE A 25 -10.53 -13.80 -18.88
N VAL A 26 -11.72 -13.82 -18.29
CA VAL A 26 -12.50 -15.07 -18.09
C VAL A 26 -12.86 -15.74 -19.42
N LYS A 27 -13.14 -14.97 -20.48
CA LYS A 27 -13.40 -15.55 -21.82
C LYS A 27 -12.14 -16.18 -22.40
N VAL A 28 -11.00 -15.53 -22.23
CA VAL A 28 -9.68 -16.04 -22.63
C VAL A 28 -9.36 -17.33 -21.88
N ALA A 29 -9.50 -17.33 -20.55
CA ALA A 29 -9.30 -18.50 -19.70
C ALA A 29 -10.17 -19.69 -20.13
N LYS A 30 -11.46 -19.44 -20.42
CA LYS A 30 -12.38 -20.48 -20.90
C LYS A 30 -11.99 -21.04 -22.26
N HIS A 31 -11.47 -20.20 -23.17
CA HIS A 31 -11.02 -20.64 -24.49
C HIS A 31 -9.83 -21.60 -24.39
N TYR A 32 -8.88 -21.29 -23.52
CA TYR A 32 -7.70 -22.12 -23.27
C TYR A 32 -7.95 -23.26 -22.26
N GLY A 33 -9.18 -23.39 -21.74
CA GLY A 33 -9.51 -24.46 -20.79
C GLY A 33 -8.87 -24.31 -19.41
N THR A 34 -8.42 -23.10 -19.04
CA THR A 34 -7.80 -22.84 -17.74
C THR A 34 -8.85 -22.88 -16.64
N GLU A 35 -8.69 -23.81 -15.68
CA GLU A 35 -9.55 -23.89 -14.51
C GLU A 35 -9.13 -22.84 -13.46
N PHE A 36 -10.08 -22.02 -13.02
CA PHE A 36 -9.86 -21.04 -11.95
C PHE A 36 -11.08 -20.98 -11.03
N GLN A 37 -10.87 -20.58 -9.77
CA GLN A 37 -11.98 -20.47 -8.83
C GLN A 37 -12.81 -19.20 -9.10
N PRO A 38 -14.16 -19.26 -9.11
CA PRO A 38 -15.01 -18.12 -9.45
C PRO A 38 -14.81 -16.86 -8.59
N LEU A 39 -14.37 -17.04 -7.33
CA LEU A 39 -14.10 -15.95 -6.39
C LEU A 39 -12.73 -15.29 -6.58
N MET A 40 -11.86 -15.83 -7.44
CA MET A 40 -10.52 -15.27 -7.65
C MET A 40 -10.59 -13.82 -8.15
N ARG A 41 -9.61 -13.03 -7.70
CA ARG A 41 -9.42 -11.65 -8.12
C ARG A 41 -8.98 -11.58 -9.58
N LYS A 42 -9.17 -10.41 -10.21
CA LYS A 42 -8.81 -10.20 -11.62
C LYS A 42 -7.35 -10.59 -11.88
N ASP A 43 -6.43 -10.15 -11.02
CA ASP A 43 -4.99 -10.37 -11.20
C ASP A 43 -4.58 -11.83 -10.98
N GLU A 44 -5.27 -12.54 -10.08
CA GLU A 44 -5.07 -13.97 -9.89
C GLU A 44 -5.46 -14.75 -11.14
N ILE A 45 -6.65 -14.48 -11.71
CA ILE A 45 -7.10 -15.12 -12.95
C ILE A 45 -6.15 -14.75 -14.10
N LYS A 46 -5.74 -13.48 -14.21
CA LYS A 46 -4.79 -13.01 -15.21
C LYS A 46 -3.47 -13.77 -15.13
N ARG A 47 -2.96 -14.00 -13.91
CA ARG A 47 -1.73 -14.74 -13.67
C ARG A 47 -1.84 -16.20 -14.10
N TYR A 48 -2.94 -16.89 -13.76
CA TYR A 48 -3.17 -18.26 -14.21
C TYR A 48 -3.21 -18.37 -15.74
N VAL A 49 -3.91 -17.44 -16.39
CA VAL A 49 -3.95 -17.39 -17.87
C VAL A 49 -2.57 -17.12 -18.44
N LEU A 50 -1.80 -16.22 -17.83
CA LEU A 50 -0.46 -15.86 -18.30
C LEU A 50 0.53 -17.02 -18.13
N GLU A 51 0.51 -17.71 -16.99
CA GLU A 51 1.30 -18.92 -16.74
C GLU A 51 0.99 -19.99 -17.79
N TYR A 52 -0.29 -20.26 -18.04
CA TYR A 52 -0.72 -21.20 -19.08
C TYR A 52 -0.22 -20.81 -20.49
N LEU A 53 -0.35 -19.54 -20.88
CA LEU A 53 0.11 -19.06 -22.19
C LEU A 53 1.64 -19.16 -22.35
N VAL A 54 2.39 -19.04 -21.27
CA VAL A 54 3.85 -19.24 -21.31
C VAL A 54 4.21 -20.72 -21.34
N ASP A 55 3.53 -21.55 -20.56
CA ASP A 55 3.75 -23.00 -20.53
C ASP A 55 3.48 -23.64 -21.90
N GLU A 56 2.41 -23.22 -22.58
CA GLU A 56 2.09 -23.62 -23.96
C GLU A 56 2.98 -22.94 -25.03
N SER A 57 4.00 -22.17 -24.60
CA SER A 57 4.92 -21.42 -25.48
C SER A 57 4.22 -20.44 -26.44
N ILE A 58 3.03 -19.97 -26.08
CA ILE A 58 2.26 -18.97 -26.83
C ILE A 58 2.82 -17.56 -26.58
N LEU A 59 3.26 -17.30 -25.34
CA LEU A 59 3.96 -16.08 -24.95
C LEU A 59 5.37 -16.40 -24.42
N PRO A 60 6.34 -15.47 -24.59
CA PRO A 60 7.67 -15.67 -24.06
C PRO A 60 7.69 -15.57 -22.52
N SER A 61 8.57 -16.34 -21.88
CA SER A 61 8.72 -16.39 -20.41
C SER A 61 9.14 -15.06 -19.77
N THR A 62 9.78 -14.17 -20.55
CA THR A 62 10.13 -12.80 -20.13
C THR A 62 8.92 -11.97 -19.70
N VAL A 63 7.73 -12.35 -20.15
CA VAL A 63 6.47 -11.67 -19.79
C VAL A 63 6.08 -11.96 -18.33
N LEU A 64 6.35 -13.18 -17.82
CA LEU A 64 6.08 -13.51 -16.41
C LEU A 64 6.92 -12.65 -15.47
N GLU A 65 8.20 -12.45 -15.80
CA GLU A 65 9.10 -11.59 -15.02
C GLU A 65 8.58 -10.15 -14.96
N THR A 66 8.06 -9.65 -16.08
CA THR A 66 7.49 -8.30 -16.18
C THR A 66 6.22 -8.17 -15.32
N ALA A 67 5.34 -9.18 -15.34
CA ALA A 67 4.09 -9.17 -14.58
C ALA A 67 4.28 -9.23 -13.05
N ILE A 68 5.37 -9.84 -12.57
CA ILE A 68 5.70 -9.94 -11.13
C ILE A 68 6.08 -8.59 -10.53
N THR A 69 6.60 -7.66 -11.35
CA THR A 69 7.09 -6.36 -10.87
C THR A 69 6.00 -5.33 -10.58
N VAL A 70 4.77 -5.56 -11.04
CA VAL A 70 3.65 -4.61 -10.81
C VAL A 70 3.01 -4.96 -9.47
N PRO A 71 3.19 -4.14 -8.41
CA PRO A 71 2.69 -4.46 -7.09
C PRO A 71 1.16 -4.49 -7.15
N THR A 72 0.61 -5.66 -6.91
CA THR A 72 -0.83 -5.89 -6.88
C THR A 72 -1.40 -5.19 -5.65
N ASP A 73 -1.97 -4.01 -5.87
CA ASP A 73 -2.96 -3.34 -5.03
C ASP A 73 -2.75 -3.44 -3.49
N ASN A 74 -1.51 -3.22 -3.02
CA ASN A 74 -1.21 -3.01 -1.59
C ASN A 74 -1.69 -1.64 -1.10
N THR A 75 -2.50 -0.92 -1.88
CA THR A 75 -3.01 0.42 -1.59
C THR A 75 -3.73 0.47 -0.24
N PHE A 76 -4.49 -0.58 0.10
CA PHE A 76 -5.18 -0.67 1.39
C PHE A 76 -4.23 -0.87 2.57
N GLU A 77 -3.24 -1.75 2.45
CA GLU A 77 -2.25 -1.98 3.51
C GLU A 77 -1.31 -0.78 3.68
N LEU A 78 -0.90 -0.13 2.58
CA LEU A 78 -0.17 1.14 2.64
C LEU A 78 -0.97 2.21 3.38
N LYS A 79 -2.25 2.38 3.02
CA LYS A 79 -3.11 3.38 3.65
C LYS A 79 -3.32 3.10 5.14
N ARG A 80 -3.45 1.83 5.51
CA ARG A 80 -3.53 1.42 6.92
C ARG A 80 -2.24 1.74 7.67
N LEU A 81 -1.09 1.43 7.07
CA LEU A 81 0.23 1.72 7.65
C LEU A 81 0.48 3.22 7.81
N GLU A 82 0.09 4.03 6.83
CA GLU A 82 0.14 5.50 6.90
C GLU A 82 -0.71 6.05 8.05
N MET A 83 -1.93 5.52 8.23
CA MET A 83 -2.80 5.94 9.33
C MET A 83 -2.20 5.61 10.71
N GLU A 84 -1.57 4.45 10.85
CA GLU A 84 -0.92 4.02 12.09
C GLU A 84 0.29 4.90 12.42
N MET A 85 1.13 5.16 11.42
CA MET A 85 2.29 6.06 11.56
C MET A 85 1.86 7.49 11.93
N ASN A 86 0.81 8.02 11.29
CA ASN A 86 0.29 9.35 11.61
C ASN A 86 -0.26 9.44 13.04
N LYS A 87 -0.89 8.37 13.54
CA LYS A 87 -1.37 8.31 14.93
C LYS A 87 -0.21 8.33 15.92
N GLU A 88 0.86 7.59 15.63
CA GLU A 88 2.06 7.53 16.48
C GLU A 88 2.79 8.87 16.53
N ILE A 89 2.95 9.54 15.39
CA ILE A 89 3.54 10.88 15.33
C ILE A 89 2.75 11.84 16.22
N ARG A 90 1.42 11.83 16.10
CA ARG A 90 0.54 12.73 16.87
C ARG A 90 0.62 12.48 18.38
N LEU A 91 0.69 11.22 18.81
CA LEU A 91 0.87 10.89 20.23
C LEU A 91 2.22 11.40 20.75
N LYS A 92 3.29 11.18 19.99
CA LYS A 92 4.64 11.61 20.34
C LYS A 92 4.81 13.13 20.35
N GLU A 93 4.02 13.86 19.58
CA GLU A 93 3.96 15.33 19.64
C GLU A 93 3.23 15.80 20.89
N MET A 94 2.08 15.21 21.23
CA MET A 94 1.36 15.52 22.46
C MET A 94 2.17 15.24 23.73
N GLU A 95 2.93 14.15 23.77
CA GLU A 95 3.82 13.86 24.89
C GLU A 95 4.93 14.90 25.04
N ARG A 96 5.56 15.29 23.91
CA ARG A 96 6.60 16.33 23.92
C ARG A 96 6.06 17.69 24.34
N GLU A 97 4.82 18.01 23.99
CA GLU A 97 4.16 19.24 24.42
C GLU A 97 3.92 19.23 25.93
N ARG A 98 3.35 18.14 26.47
CA ARG A 98 3.15 17.98 27.92
C ARG A 98 4.46 18.08 28.71
N GLU A 99 5.52 17.44 28.23
CA GLU A 99 6.84 17.49 28.88
C GLU A 99 7.41 18.91 28.89
N ARG A 100 7.19 19.70 27.83
CA ARG A 100 7.59 21.11 27.78
C ARG A 100 6.79 21.96 28.76
N GLU A 101 5.49 21.76 28.84
CA GLU A 101 4.63 22.47 29.79
C GLU A 101 4.97 22.16 31.25
N GLU A 102 5.30 20.90 31.55
CA GLU A 102 5.72 20.49 32.88
C GLU A 102 7.06 21.11 33.26
N LYS A 103 8.06 21.04 32.36
CA LYS A 103 9.35 21.72 32.56
C LYS A 103 9.21 23.23 32.71
N ALA A 104 8.30 23.86 31.96
CA ALA A 104 8.04 25.29 32.08
C ALA A 104 7.44 25.63 33.45
N ARG A 105 6.48 24.84 33.94
CA ARG A 105 5.89 25.02 35.27
C ARG A 105 6.90 24.81 36.39
N GLU A 106 7.73 23.77 36.31
CA GLU A 106 8.80 23.53 37.27
C GLU A 106 9.82 24.68 37.28
N HIS A 107 10.20 25.16 36.10
CA HIS A 107 11.12 26.28 35.96
C HIS A 107 10.54 27.57 36.57
N GLU A 108 9.26 27.86 36.28
CA GLU A 108 8.55 29.01 36.85
C GLU A 108 8.44 28.90 38.38
N PHE A 109 8.10 27.72 38.90
CA PHE A 109 8.03 27.48 40.33
C PHE A 109 9.40 27.69 41.00
N ARG A 110 10.48 27.20 40.39
CA ARG A 110 11.84 27.37 40.89
C ARG A 110 12.28 28.84 40.91
N LEU A 111 11.92 29.62 39.89
CA LEU A 111 12.17 31.07 39.87
C LEU A 111 11.43 31.78 41.02
N LYS A 112 10.15 31.48 41.22
CA LYS A 112 9.36 32.04 42.34
C LYS A 112 9.96 31.73 43.71
N GLN A 113 10.47 30.51 43.91
CA GLN A 113 11.15 30.14 45.17
C GLN A 113 12.44 30.95 45.39
N LEU A 114 13.23 31.16 44.33
CA LEU A 114 14.43 31.99 44.39
C LEU A 114 14.09 33.46 44.69
N GLU A 115 13.07 34.03 44.04
CA GLU A 115 12.60 35.39 44.32
C GLU A 115 12.19 35.55 45.79
N LEU A 116 11.39 34.61 46.32
CA LEU A 116 10.97 34.62 47.72
C LEU A 116 12.15 34.46 48.71
N GLY A 117 13.15 33.65 48.37
CA GLY A 117 14.37 33.49 49.16
C GLY A 117 15.25 34.74 49.18
N VAL A 118 15.38 35.42 48.03
CA VAL A 118 16.12 36.69 47.91
C VAL A 118 15.43 37.81 48.70
N ILE A 119 14.10 37.87 48.67
CA ILE A 119 13.33 38.87 49.44
C ILE A 119 13.52 38.65 50.96
N LYS A 120 13.50 37.40 51.44
CA LYS A 120 13.75 37.10 52.86
C LYS A 120 15.18 37.44 53.30
N ALA A 121 16.18 37.28 52.43
CA ALA A 121 17.56 37.60 52.74
C ALA A 121 17.86 39.12 52.71
N SER A 122 17.02 39.93 52.05
CA SER A 122 17.20 41.38 51.92
C SER A 122 16.48 42.19 53.02
N VAL A 123 15.68 41.53 53.88
CA VAL A 123 14.87 42.16 54.95
C VAL A 123 15.44 41.86 56.36
N LEU A 124 16.56 41.13 56.43
CA LEU A 124 17.35 40.87 57.65
C LEU A 124 18.65 41.66 57.60
#